data_AF-A0A8H8RGK6-F1
#
_entry.id   AF-A0A8H8RGK6-F1
#
_cell.length_a   1.000
_cell.length_b   1.000
_cell.length_c   1.000
_cell.angle_alpha   90.00
_cell.angle_beta   90.00
_cell.angle_gamma   90.00
#
_symmetry.space_group_name_H-M   'P 1'
#
loop_
_entity.id
_entity.type
_entity.pdbx_description
1 polymer ?
#
loop_
_entity_poly.entity_id
_entity_poly.type
_entity_poly.pdbx_seq_one_letter_code
_entity_poly.pdbx_strand_id
1 'polypeptide(L)'
;MEAATFDEVLALEETFYNDGYQQGKADGVKAGRIEGRTFGLEKGFEKFVESGRLYGKSLVWANRMPQLQESGGADLETTPTPTPTASSQKLPLLPGNQRLVKHLKVFHALAESDSLSTENSEEAVSDFDDRFKRAQAKAKVIERLVGETKGDLDSSGKIINGNANIEDASIRHSI
;
A
#
# COMPACT_ATOMS: atom_id res chain seq x y z
N MET A 1 13.47 -7.61 -71.16
CA MET A 1 13.02 -6.81 -70.00
C MET A 1 12.58 -7.83 -68.94
N GLU A 2 13.55 -8.54 -68.36
CA GLU A 2 13.31 -9.81 -67.65
C GLU A 2 14.31 -10.01 -66.49
N ALA A 3 14.95 -8.93 -66.03
CA ALA A 3 15.89 -8.96 -64.90
C ALA A 3 15.19 -8.70 -63.55
N ALA A 4 13.99 -8.10 -63.56
CA ALA A 4 13.25 -7.73 -62.35
C ALA A 4 12.51 -8.90 -61.68
N THR A 5 12.51 -10.11 -62.26
CA THR A 5 11.64 -11.23 -61.84
C THR A 5 12.25 -12.14 -60.77
N PHE A 6 13.58 -12.22 -60.64
CA PHE A 6 14.25 -13.01 -59.60
C PHE A 6 14.88 -12.18 -58.49
N ASP A 7 15.17 -10.89 -58.73
CA ASP A 7 15.72 -9.99 -57.73
C ASP A 7 14.79 -9.83 -56.52
N GLU A 8 13.46 -9.82 -56.75
CA GLU A 8 12.46 -9.75 -55.68
C GLU A 8 12.46 -11.03 -54.82
N VAL A 9 12.67 -12.20 -55.43
CA VAL A 9 12.78 -13.48 -54.71
C VAL A 9 14.10 -13.57 -53.94
N LEU A 10 15.18 -13.03 -54.49
CA LEU A 10 16.49 -12.98 -53.83
C LEU A 10 16.52 -11.97 -52.66
N ALA A 11 15.79 -10.85 -52.76
CA ALA A 11 15.64 -9.85 -51.70
C ALA A 11 14.54 -10.21 -50.67
N LEU A 12 13.80 -11.29 -50.89
CA LEU A 12 12.65 -11.68 -50.10
C LEU A 12 13.01 -11.96 -48.64
N GLU A 13 14.16 -12.61 -48.40
CA GLU A 13 14.66 -12.89 -47.05
C GLU A 13 14.94 -11.59 -46.28
N GLU A 14 15.69 -10.67 -46.89
CA GLU A 14 16.05 -9.39 -46.27
C GLU A 14 14.80 -8.54 -46.00
N THR A 15 13.83 -8.57 -46.94
CA THR A 15 12.54 -7.89 -46.78
C THR A 15 11.75 -8.45 -45.61
N PHE A 16 11.55 -9.77 -45.54
CA PHE A 16 10.85 -10.39 -44.40
C PHE A 16 11.58 -10.22 -43.07
N TYR A 17 12.92 -10.22 -43.08
CA TYR A 17 13.71 -9.96 -41.89
C TYR A 17 13.47 -8.53 -41.37
N ASN A 18 13.59 -7.53 -42.25
CA ASN A 18 13.38 -6.14 -41.87
C ASN A 18 11.93 -5.90 -41.46
N ASP A 19 10.95 -6.44 -42.18
CA ASP A 19 9.54 -6.33 -41.86
C ASP A 19 9.23 -6.96 -40.49
N GLY A 20 9.73 -8.18 -40.25
CA GLY A 20 9.59 -8.86 -38.96
C GLY A 20 10.25 -8.08 -37.82
N TYR A 21 11.42 -7.49 -38.06
CA TYR A 21 12.11 -6.64 -37.09
C TYR A 21 11.32 -5.35 -36.78
N GLN A 22 10.84 -4.63 -37.81
CA GLN A 22 10.06 -3.41 -37.60
C GLN A 22 8.73 -3.71 -36.91
N GLN A 23 8.06 -4.79 -37.30
CA GLN A 23 6.83 -5.25 -36.67
C GLN A 23 7.06 -5.62 -35.21
N GLY A 24 8.07 -6.45 -34.93
CA GLY A 24 8.43 -6.85 -33.57
C GLY A 24 8.84 -5.66 -32.70
N LYS A 25 9.56 -4.68 -33.26
CA LYS A 25 9.91 -3.43 -32.57
C LYS A 25 8.68 -2.59 -32.26
N ALA A 26 7.78 -2.41 -33.23
CA ALA A 26 6.54 -1.65 -33.04
C ALA A 26 5.65 -2.29 -31.97
N ASP A 27 5.48 -3.62 -32.05
CA ASP A 27 4.72 -4.39 -31.07
C ASP A 27 5.38 -4.37 -29.69
N GLY A 28 6.70 -4.48 -29.62
CA GLY A 28 7.46 -4.40 -28.37
C GLY A 28 7.33 -3.04 -27.69
N VAL A 29 7.39 -1.93 -28.44
CA VAL A 29 7.18 -0.58 -27.89
C VAL A 29 5.75 -0.42 -27.36
N LYS A 30 4.76 -0.92 -28.10
CA LYS A 30 3.35 -0.87 -27.70
C LYS A 30 3.10 -1.72 -26.45
N ALA A 31 3.57 -2.97 -26.45
CA ALA A 31 3.45 -3.90 -25.33
C ALA A 31 4.13 -3.34 -24.08
N GLY A 32 5.38 -2.87 -24.19
CA GLY A 32 6.12 -2.30 -23.07
C GLY A 32 5.44 -1.08 -22.46
N ARG A 33 4.81 -0.21 -23.28
CA ARG A 33 4.06 0.94 -22.76
C ARG A 33 2.79 0.52 -22.01
N ILE A 34 2.08 -0.48 -22.51
CA ILE A 34 0.88 -1.01 -21.86
C ILE A 34 1.25 -1.71 -20.55
N GLU A 35 2.23 -2.61 -20.60
CA GLU A 35 2.72 -3.35 -19.45
C GLU A 35 3.24 -2.41 -18.35
N GLY A 36 4.09 -1.44 -18.71
CA GLY A 36 4.61 -0.47 -17.75
C GLY A 36 3.51 0.34 -17.06
N ARG A 37 2.44 0.71 -17.79
CA ARG A 37 1.29 1.40 -17.20
C ARG A 37 0.49 0.50 -16.26
N THR A 38 0.21 -0.74 -16.69
CA THR A 38 -0.54 -1.70 -15.87
C THR A 38 0.23 -2.03 -14.58
N PHE A 39 1.52 -2.32 -14.70
CA PHE A 39 2.39 -2.62 -13.56
C PHE A 39 2.50 -1.43 -12.60
N GLY A 40 2.66 -0.21 -13.12
CA GLY A 40 2.69 1.01 -12.31
C GLY A 40 1.39 1.21 -11.52
N LEU A 41 0.23 0.99 -12.15
CA LEU A 41 -1.07 1.07 -11.48
C LEU A 41 -1.24 0.00 -10.40
N GLU A 42 -0.85 -1.24 -10.69
CA GLU A 42 -0.91 -2.35 -9.72
C GLU A 42 -0.07 -2.05 -8.48
N LYS A 43 1.18 -1.62 -8.67
CA LYS A 43 2.09 -1.28 -7.57
C LYS A 43 1.69 -0.02 -6.82
N GLY A 44 1.15 0.98 -7.52
CA GLY A 44 0.55 2.14 -6.88
C GLY A 44 -0.60 1.71 -5.96
N PHE A 45 -1.55 0.94 -6.48
CA PHE A 45 -2.71 0.47 -5.71
C PHE A 45 -2.31 -0.33 -4.47
N GLU A 46 -1.36 -1.28 -4.60
CA GLU A 46 -0.83 -2.06 -3.47
C GLU A 46 -0.33 -1.15 -2.32
N LYS A 47 0.46 -0.12 -2.67
CA LYS A 47 0.95 0.86 -1.70
C LYS A 47 -0.18 1.69 -1.08
N PHE A 48 -1.14 2.14 -1.88
CA PHE A 48 -2.27 2.95 -1.39
C PHE A 48 -3.18 2.15 -0.45
N VAL A 49 -3.42 0.86 -0.72
CA VAL A 49 -4.20 -0.02 0.18
C VAL A 49 -3.52 -0.13 1.54
N GLU A 50 -2.21 -0.37 1.58
CA GLU A 50 -1.48 -0.44 2.85
C GLU A 50 -1.43 0.92 3.55
N SER A 51 -1.34 2.03 2.81
CA SER A 51 -1.43 3.37 3.39
C SER A 51 -2.80 3.62 4.03
N GLY A 52 -3.89 3.25 3.34
CA GLY A 52 -5.25 3.31 3.88
C GLY A 52 -5.43 2.45 5.14
N ARG A 53 -4.78 1.29 5.20
CA ARG A 53 -4.74 0.46 6.41
C ARG A 53 -4.05 1.16 7.58
N LEU A 54 -2.92 1.85 7.33
CA LEU A 54 -2.25 2.67 8.35
C LEU A 54 -3.13 3.83 8.81
N TYR A 55 -3.83 4.48 7.87
CA TYR A 55 -4.78 5.55 8.20
C TYR A 55 -5.92 5.04 9.10
N GLY A 56 -6.53 3.91 8.75
CA GLY A 56 -7.55 3.27 9.58
C GLY A 56 -7.04 2.90 10.97
N LYS A 57 -5.82 2.37 11.09
CA LYS A 57 -5.18 2.13 12.41
C LYS A 57 -5.06 3.43 13.21
N SER A 58 -4.68 4.53 12.55
CA SER A 58 -4.53 5.83 13.21
C SER A 58 -5.86 6.32 13.80
N LEU A 59 -6.96 6.17 13.07
CA LEU A 59 -8.32 6.52 13.51
C LEU A 59 -8.78 5.65 14.68
N VAL A 60 -8.57 4.33 14.59
CA VAL A 60 -8.96 3.40 15.65
C VAL A 60 -8.20 3.70 16.94
N TRP A 61 -6.88 3.91 16.88
CA TRP A 61 -6.11 4.28 18.07
C TRP A 61 -6.48 5.67 18.59
N ALA A 62 -6.76 6.64 17.71
CA ALA A 62 -7.19 7.98 18.11
C ALA A 62 -8.51 7.93 18.89
N ASN A 63 -9.47 7.16 18.39
CA ASN A 63 -10.76 6.96 19.04
C ASN A 63 -10.67 6.16 20.35
N ARG A 64 -9.55 5.50 20.64
CA ARG A 64 -9.34 4.78 21.92
C ARG A 64 -8.59 5.59 22.96
N MET A 65 -8.16 6.82 22.63
CA MET A 65 -7.49 7.72 23.58
C MET A 65 -8.52 8.52 24.38
N PRO A 66 -8.56 8.41 25.73
CA PRO A 66 -9.51 9.16 26.56
C PRO A 66 -9.41 10.68 26.35
N GLN A 67 -8.17 11.17 26.26
CA GLN A 67 -7.83 12.59 26.10
C GLN A 67 -8.32 13.19 24.77
N LEU A 68 -8.57 12.36 23.76
CA LEU A 68 -9.06 12.78 22.45
C LEU A 68 -10.59 12.64 22.32
N GLN A 69 -11.23 11.86 23.21
CA GLN A 69 -12.69 11.72 23.26
C GLN A 69 -13.37 12.90 23.96
N GLU A 70 -12.74 13.48 24.99
CA GLU A 70 -13.33 14.58 25.78
C GLU A 70 -13.53 15.87 24.98
N SER A 71 -12.83 16.04 23.84
CA SER A 71 -12.93 17.23 22.98
C SER A 71 -14.01 17.14 21.89
N GLY A 72 -14.68 15.99 21.72
CA GLY A 72 -15.71 15.77 20.68
C GLY A 72 -17.15 15.65 21.21
N GLY A 73 -17.39 16.00 22.48
CA GLY A 73 -18.65 15.78 23.18
C GLY A 73 -19.53 17.02 23.42
N ALA A 74 -19.25 18.15 22.77
CA ALA A 74 -20.09 19.33 22.82
C ALA A 74 -20.37 19.79 21.38
N ASP A 75 -21.64 20.10 21.11
CA ASP A 75 -22.20 20.65 19.87
C ASP A 75 -22.58 19.65 18.77
N LEU A 76 -23.58 18.82 19.05
CA LEU A 76 -24.66 18.52 18.08
C LEU A 76 -25.98 18.37 18.87
N GLU A 77 -26.73 19.48 18.97
CA GLU A 77 -28.07 19.54 19.54
C GLU A 77 -29.11 18.79 18.66
N THR A 78 -29.81 17.86 19.30
CA THR A 78 -31.27 17.71 19.31
C THR A 78 -31.99 17.24 18.03
N THR A 79 -32.25 15.93 17.94
CA THR A 79 -33.61 15.39 17.70
C THR A 79 -33.76 13.99 18.32
N PRO A 80 -34.82 13.71 19.10
CA PRO A 80 -35.02 12.40 19.74
C PRO A 80 -35.83 11.48 18.83
N THR A 81 -35.20 10.43 18.31
CA THR A 81 -35.95 9.28 17.75
C THR A 81 -35.42 8.00 18.40
N PRO A 82 -36.25 7.24 19.14
CA PRO A 82 -35.81 6.03 19.83
C PRO A 82 -35.89 4.83 18.89
N THR A 83 -34.75 4.26 18.51
CA THR A 83 -34.69 2.97 17.79
C THR A 83 -33.60 2.10 18.45
N PRO A 84 -33.83 0.78 18.63
CA PRO A 84 -33.29 0.03 19.74
C PRO A 84 -31.90 -0.56 19.49
N THR A 85 -31.04 -0.43 20.50
CA THR A 85 -30.10 -1.46 20.98
C THR A 85 -29.26 -2.20 19.92
N ALA A 86 -28.38 -1.48 19.22
CA ALA A 86 -27.11 -2.09 18.81
C ALA A 86 -26.19 -2.11 20.02
N SER A 87 -25.77 -3.30 20.46
CA SER A 87 -24.80 -3.48 21.54
C SER A 87 -23.61 -2.55 21.33
N SER A 88 -23.45 -1.56 22.22
CA SER A 88 -22.37 -0.57 22.18
C SER A 88 -21.05 -1.26 22.55
N GLN A 89 -20.49 -2.04 21.64
CA GLN A 89 -19.18 -2.66 21.77
C GLN A 89 -18.12 -1.55 21.65
N LYS A 90 -17.87 -0.83 22.74
CA LYS A 90 -16.78 0.15 22.81
C LYS A 90 -15.45 -0.59 22.89
N LEU A 91 -14.54 -0.26 21.99
CA LEU A 91 -13.17 -0.77 22.03
C LEU A 91 -12.50 -0.40 23.36
N PRO A 92 -11.65 -1.27 23.95
CA PRO A 92 -10.95 -0.95 25.18
C PRO A 92 -10.10 0.32 25.04
N LEU A 93 -10.18 1.20 26.03
CA LEU A 93 -9.41 2.43 26.07
C LEU A 93 -7.92 2.13 26.20
N LEU A 94 -7.10 2.95 25.54
CA LEU A 94 -5.65 2.89 25.64
C LEU A 94 -5.14 3.67 26.85
N PRO A 95 -3.94 3.34 27.38
CA PRO A 95 -3.32 4.11 28.45
C PRO A 95 -3.20 5.60 28.07
N GLY A 96 -3.63 6.49 28.96
CA GLY A 96 -3.60 7.95 28.78
C GLY A 96 -2.19 8.55 28.81
N ASN A 97 -1.32 8.14 27.88
CA ASN A 97 0.09 8.52 27.82
C ASN A 97 0.30 9.72 26.86
N GLN A 98 0.80 10.84 27.38
CA GLN A 98 1.08 12.03 26.55
C GLN A 98 2.07 11.77 25.41
N ARG A 99 3.04 10.86 25.60
CA ARG A 99 3.99 10.46 24.55
C ARG A 99 3.27 9.73 23.42
N LEU A 100 2.32 8.85 23.76
CA LEU A 100 1.50 8.13 22.79
C LEU A 100 0.63 9.11 21.98
N VAL A 101 -0.02 10.08 22.63
CA VAL A 101 -0.80 11.13 21.95
C VAL A 101 0.04 11.89 20.93
N LYS A 102 1.27 12.30 21.28
CA LYS A 102 2.16 13.01 20.36
C LYS A 102 2.54 12.15 19.15
N HIS A 103 2.88 10.88 19.37
CA HIS A 103 3.19 9.96 18.28
C HIS A 103 1.99 9.72 17.36
N LEU A 104 0.79 9.61 17.94
CA LEU A 104 -0.44 9.37 17.20
C LEU A 104 -0.84 10.55 16.32
N LYS A 105 -0.71 11.79 16.81
CA LYS A 105 -0.92 13.01 16.00
C LYS A 105 -0.01 13.04 14.78
N VAL A 106 1.29 12.76 14.98
CA VAL A 106 2.26 12.70 13.87
C VAL A 106 1.94 11.56 12.92
N PHE A 107 1.56 10.39 13.44
CA PHE A 107 1.19 9.24 12.62
C PHE A 107 -0.05 9.53 11.76
N HIS A 108 -1.09 10.14 12.35
CA HIS A 108 -2.30 10.55 11.63
C HIS A 108 -1.97 11.52 10.50
N ALA A 109 -1.25 12.61 10.79
CA ALA A 109 -0.85 13.59 9.77
C ALA A 109 -0.03 12.97 8.62
N LEU A 110 0.80 11.96 8.89
CA LEU A 110 1.55 11.26 7.85
C LEU A 110 0.67 10.34 7.00
N ALA A 111 -0.32 9.68 7.61
CA ALA A 111 -1.17 8.67 6.98
C ALA A 111 -2.49 9.21 6.41
N GLU A 112 -2.83 10.48 6.65
CA GLU A 112 -4.04 11.12 6.10
C GLU A 112 -4.12 10.98 4.58
N SER A 113 -5.19 10.34 4.11
CA SER A 113 -5.42 10.05 2.68
C SER A 113 -5.59 11.31 1.84
N ASP A 114 -6.29 12.31 2.36
CA ASP A 114 -6.68 13.51 1.60
C ASP A 114 -5.49 14.45 1.36
N SER A 115 -4.43 14.31 2.15
CA SER A 115 -3.20 15.07 1.97
C SER A 115 -2.19 14.38 1.05
N LEU A 116 -2.47 13.18 0.55
CA LEU A 116 -1.59 12.45 -0.37
C LEU A 116 -1.93 12.77 -1.82
N SER A 117 -0.93 13.15 -2.62
CA SER A 117 -1.12 13.32 -4.07
C SER A 117 -1.33 11.97 -4.75
N THR A 118 -2.23 11.94 -5.74
CA THR A 118 -2.49 10.77 -6.60
C THR A 118 -1.90 10.95 -8.00
N GLU A 119 -1.10 12.00 -8.19
CA GLU A 119 -0.40 12.25 -9.45
C GLU A 119 0.79 11.30 -9.61
N ASN A 120 1.06 10.89 -10.85
CA ASN A 120 2.21 10.05 -11.20
C ASN A 120 3.44 10.88 -11.61
N SER A 121 3.69 11.99 -10.92
CA SER A 121 4.93 12.76 -11.07
C SER A 121 6.01 12.18 -10.15
N GLU A 122 7.27 12.30 -10.54
CA GLU A 122 8.40 11.77 -9.76
C GLU A 122 8.43 12.34 -8.34
N GLU A 123 8.14 13.64 -8.20
CA GLU A 123 8.04 14.32 -6.91
C GLU A 123 6.90 13.77 -6.04
N ALA A 124 5.69 13.62 -6.60
CA ALA A 124 4.53 13.11 -5.86
C ALA A 124 4.74 11.66 -5.38
N VAL A 125 5.33 10.82 -6.24
CA VAL A 125 5.64 9.43 -5.89
C VAL A 125 6.71 9.35 -4.79
N SER A 126 7.75 10.19 -4.87
CA SER A 126 8.80 10.24 -3.84
C SER A 126 8.27 10.72 -2.49
N ASP A 127 7.47 11.79 -2.46
CA ASP A 127 6.86 12.29 -1.21
C ASP A 127 5.94 11.22 -0.59
N PHE A 128 5.12 10.57 -1.40
CA PHE A 128 4.27 9.46 -0.95
C PHE A 128 5.12 8.35 -0.31
N ASP A 129 6.18 7.89 -0.97
CA ASP A 129 7.01 6.79 -0.48
C ASP A 129 7.72 7.15 0.83
N ASP A 130 8.20 8.38 0.96
CA ASP A 130 8.84 8.86 2.18
C ASP A 130 7.85 9.00 3.34
N ARG A 131 6.65 9.54 3.07
CA ARG A 131 5.56 9.61 4.06
C ARG A 131 5.12 8.23 4.49
N PHE A 132 4.94 7.30 3.55
CA PHE A 132 4.54 5.92 3.81
C PHE A 132 5.56 5.20 4.70
N LYS A 133 6.86 5.28 4.39
CA LYS A 133 7.94 4.72 5.23
C LYS A 133 7.94 5.31 6.64
N ARG A 134 7.79 6.64 6.76
CA ARG A 134 7.72 7.32 8.06
C ARG A 134 6.49 6.91 8.85
N ALA A 135 5.33 6.79 8.20
CA ALA A 135 4.09 6.32 8.82
C ALA A 135 4.24 4.89 9.34
N GLN A 136 4.82 3.96 8.56
CA GLN A 136 5.12 2.61 9.02
C GLN A 136 6.03 2.59 10.24
N ALA A 137 7.08 3.41 10.25
CA ALA A 137 7.98 3.52 11.39
C ALA A 137 7.24 4.04 12.64
N LYS A 138 6.33 5.01 12.49
CA LYS A 138 5.49 5.50 13.60
C LYS A 138 4.49 4.47 14.09
N ALA A 139 3.85 3.72 13.19
CA ALA A 139 2.94 2.64 13.55
C ALA A 139 3.65 1.60 14.43
N LYS A 140 4.86 1.16 14.05
CA LYS A 140 5.67 0.22 14.86
C LYS A 140 6.00 0.76 16.25
N VAL A 141 6.26 2.06 16.37
CA VAL A 141 6.50 2.70 17.68
C VAL A 141 5.23 2.70 18.53
N ILE A 142 4.07 3.01 17.92
CA ILE A 142 2.79 3.03 18.61
C ILE A 142 2.39 1.62 19.07
N GLU A 143 2.53 0.60 18.21
CA GLU A 143 2.26 -0.81 18.55
C GLU A 143 3.05 -1.25 19.79
N ARG A 144 4.35 -0.88 19.87
CA ARG A 144 5.19 -1.15 21.04
C ARG A 144 4.74 -0.41 22.30
N LEU A 145 4.27 0.84 22.16
CA LEU A 145 3.81 1.66 23.29
C LEU A 145 2.44 1.20 23.82
N VAL A 146 1.58 0.72 22.93
CA VAL A 146 0.25 0.20 23.24
C VAL A 146 0.32 -1.22 23.82
N GLY A 147 1.38 -1.97 23.51
CA GLY A 147 1.51 -3.38 23.90
C GLY A 147 0.69 -4.32 23.01
N GLU A 148 0.14 -3.83 21.91
CA GLU A 148 -0.58 -4.61 20.87
C GLU A 148 0.38 -5.32 19.91
N THR A 149 1.55 -5.73 20.40
CA THR A 149 2.41 -6.64 19.65
C THR A 149 1.65 -7.96 19.55
N LYS A 150 1.00 -8.19 18.40
CA LYS A 150 0.49 -9.50 18.03
C LYS A 150 1.72 -10.41 17.99
N GLY A 151 1.90 -11.16 19.06
CA GLY A 151 3.07 -11.99 19.21
C GLY A 151 3.11 -13.05 18.12
N ASP A 152 4.29 -13.18 17.52
CA ASP A 152 4.91 -14.51 17.53
C ASP A 152 5.65 -14.65 18.88
N LEU A 153 4.85 -14.60 19.96
CA LEU A 153 5.30 -14.77 21.34
C LEU A 153 4.94 -16.21 21.71
N ASP A 154 5.97 -17.04 21.89
CA ASP A 154 5.81 -18.32 22.55
C ASP A 154 5.37 -18.10 24.02
N SER A 155 4.89 -19.16 24.65
CA SER A 155 4.43 -19.20 26.05
C SER A 155 5.48 -18.79 27.09
N SER A 156 6.68 -18.38 26.66
CA SER A 156 7.84 -18.05 27.48
C SER A 156 8.30 -16.59 27.34
N GLY A 157 7.61 -15.76 26.54
CA GLY A 157 7.85 -14.31 26.51
C GLY A 157 9.13 -13.89 25.77
N LYS A 158 9.65 -14.70 24.84
CA LYS A 158 10.86 -14.36 24.08
C LYS A 158 10.54 -13.85 22.66
N ILE A 159 11.23 -12.80 22.22
CA ILE A 159 11.08 -12.21 20.87
C ILE A 159 11.73 -13.12 19.83
N ILE A 160 10.93 -13.65 18.90
CA ILE A 160 11.42 -14.38 17.73
C ILE A 160 11.61 -13.35 16.59
N ASN A 161 12.87 -13.01 16.28
CA ASN A 161 13.19 -12.22 15.08
C ASN A 161 13.07 -13.15 13.84
N GLY A 162 11.87 -13.29 13.30
CA GLY A 162 11.61 -14.03 12.07
C GLY A 162 11.79 -13.16 10.83
N ASN A 163 13.03 -13.04 10.33
CA ASN A 163 13.25 -12.70 8.91
C ASN A 163 12.81 -13.92 8.08
N ALA A 164 11.53 -13.97 7.70
CA ALA A 164 11.04 -14.93 6.72
C ALA A 164 11.40 -14.43 5.32
N ASN A 165 12.59 -14.84 4.85
CA ASN A 165 12.92 -14.79 3.43
C ASN A 165 11.94 -15.69 2.66
N ILE A 166 11.33 -15.14 1.61
CA ILE A 166 10.20 -15.71 0.86
C ILE A 166 10.63 -16.73 -0.21
N GLU A 167 11.73 -17.47 -0.01
CA GLU A 167 12.31 -18.31 -1.08
C GLU A 167 12.10 -19.83 -0.95
N ASP A 168 11.38 -20.34 0.07
CA ASP A 168 11.23 -21.80 0.28
C ASP A 168 9.77 -22.30 0.17
N ALA A 169 9.00 -21.77 -0.78
CA ALA A 169 7.64 -22.25 -1.09
C ALA A 169 7.57 -23.05 -2.41
N SER A 170 8.68 -23.62 -2.87
CA SER A 170 8.69 -24.48 -4.05
C SER A 170 9.69 -25.61 -3.86
N ILE A 171 9.23 -26.72 -3.29
CA ILE A 171 9.54 -28.12 -3.62
C ILE A 171 8.99 -28.96 -2.46
N ARG A 172 7.81 -29.54 -2.66
CA ARG A 172 7.33 -30.82 -2.08
C ARG A 172 5.90 -31.07 -2.53
N HIS A 173 5.75 -31.52 -3.77
CA HIS A 173 4.70 -32.48 -4.13
C HIS A 173 5.38 -33.57 -4.95
N SER A 174 5.83 -34.60 -4.24
CA SER A 174 6.09 -35.91 -4.82
C SER A 174 4.80 -36.70 -4.74
N ILE A 175 4.30 -37.10 -5.90
CA ILE A 175 3.81 -38.46 -6.13
C ILE A 175 4.69 -39.00 -7.24
#